data_AF-A0A7I7SJZ6-F1
#
_entry.id   AF-A0A7I7SJZ6-F1
#
_cell.length_a   1.000
_cell.length_b   1.000
_cell.length_c   1.000
_cell.angle_alpha   90.00
_cell.angle_beta   90.00
_cell.angle_gamma   90.00
#
_symmetry.space_group_name_H-M   'P 1'
#
loop_
_entity.id
_entity.type
_entity.pdbx_description
1 polymer ?
#
loop_
_entity_poly.entity_id
_entity_poly.type
_entity_poly.pdbx_seq_one_letter_code
_entity_poly.pdbx_strand_id
1 'polypeptide(L)'
;MLLVVDETSIPGKAGFRATVMPDGSPGLLAFTSAPEVVAYNPADAVLKATTREVVGRVRADGYGGLVINPSGPYLLVTLAELNA
;
A
#
# COMPACT_ATOMS: atom_id res chain seq x y z
N MET A 1 -12.85 1.51 -1.01
CA MET A 1 -12.12 0.37 -1.62
C MET A 1 -10.74 0.87 -1.96
N LEU A 2 -9.68 0.13 -1.61
CA LEU A 2 -8.28 0.46 -1.91
C LEU A 2 -7.66 -0.69 -2.70
N LEU A 3 -6.65 -0.38 -3.49
CA LEU A 3 -5.85 -1.37 -4.20
C LEU A 3 -4.47 -1.47 -3.57
N VAL A 4 -3.92 -2.68 -3.52
CA VAL A 4 -2.55 -2.93 -3.03
C VAL A 4 -1.81 -3.71 -4.11
N VAL A 5 -0.50 -3.52 -4.18
CA VAL A 5 0.37 -4.15 -5.17
C VAL A 5 0.89 -5.49 -4.65
N ASP A 6 1.05 -6.48 -5.53
CA ASP A 6 1.87 -7.67 -5.28
C ASP A 6 3.20 -7.60 -6.07
N GLU A 7 4.35 -7.53 -5.38
CA GLU A 7 5.71 -7.48 -5.93
C GLU A 7 6.30 -8.85 -6.28
N THR A 8 5.72 -9.93 -5.76
CA THR A 8 6.22 -11.29 -5.96
C THR A 8 5.06 -12.16 -6.36
N SER A 9 4.72 -12.21 -7.64
CA SER A 9 3.70 -13.14 -8.16
C SER A 9 4.13 -14.61 -8.03
N ILE A 10 4.23 -15.09 -6.79
CA ILE A 10 4.29 -16.48 -6.39
C ILE A 10 2.85 -16.83 -5.98
N PRO A 11 2.21 -17.83 -6.58
CA PRO A 11 0.90 -18.29 -6.14
C PRO A 11 0.90 -18.56 -4.62
N GLY A 12 0.13 -17.76 -3.86
CA GLY A 12 0.02 -17.87 -2.40
C GLY A 12 1.00 -17.01 -1.57
N LYS A 13 1.87 -16.20 -2.18
CA LYS A 13 2.69 -15.19 -1.47
C LYS A 13 2.60 -13.83 -2.18
N ALA A 14 1.49 -13.13 -1.98
CA ALA A 14 1.39 -11.75 -2.44
C ALA A 14 2.28 -10.86 -1.55
N GLY A 15 3.39 -10.35 -2.08
CA GLY A 15 4.27 -9.41 -1.39
C GLY A 15 3.79 -7.98 -1.59
N PHE A 16 3.43 -7.24 -0.55
CA PHE A 16 2.90 -5.89 -0.75
C PHE A 16 3.98 -4.86 -1.01
N ARG A 17 3.84 -4.06 -2.08
CA ARG A 17 4.81 -2.99 -2.37
C ARG A 17 4.81 -1.96 -1.26
N ALA A 18 6.02 -1.63 -0.83
CA ALA A 18 6.28 -0.63 0.17
C ALA A 18 7.14 0.50 -0.40
N THR A 19 7.10 1.65 0.26
CA THR A 19 8.06 2.75 0.07
C THR A 19 8.66 3.12 1.42
N VAL A 20 9.68 3.96 1.43
CA VAL A 20 10.25 4.52 2.66
C VAL A 20 9.45 5.77 3.06
N MET A 21 8.97 5.81 4.28
CA MET A 21 8.32 6.98 4.89
C MET A 21 9.36 8.00 5.37
N PRO A 22 8.97 9.26 5.64
CA PRO A 22 9.90 10.29 6.09
C PRO A 22 10.68 9.96 7.38
N ASP A 23 10.14 9.10 8.24
CA ASP A 23 10.77 8.62 9.47
C ASP A 23 11.69 7.38 9.24
N GLY A 24 11.84 6.93 8.00
CA GLY A 24 12.63 5.76 7.61
C GLY A 24 11.89 4.42 7.71
N SER A 25 10.66 4.40 8.23
CA SER A 25 9.85 3.18 8.32
C SER A 25 9.27 2.75 6.96
N PRO A 26 8.87 1.48 6.78
CA PRO A 26 8.21 1.03 5.56
C PRO A 26 6.75 1.50 5.53
N GLY A 27 6.35 2.23 4.49
CA GLY A 27 4.97 2.63 4.22
C GLY A 27 4.34 1.73 3.17
N LEU A 28 3.18 1.15 3.48
CA LEU A 28 2.42 0.33 2.53
C LEU A 28 1.87 1.22 1.40
N LEU A 29 2.07 0.82 0.13
CA LEU A 29 1.45 1.54 -0.98
C LEU A 29 -0.01 1.11 -1.15
N ALA A 30 -0.89 2.10 -1.30
CA ALA A 30 -2.27 1.88 -1.72
C ALA A 30 -2.68 2.83 -2.83
N PHE A 31 -3.66 2.39 -3.62
CA PHE A 31 -4.13 3.13 -4.78
C PHE A 31 -5.65 3.21 -4.79
N THR A 32 -6.19 4.30 -5.33
CA THR A 32 -7.63 4.47 -5.49
C THR A 32 -8.16 3.95 -6.83
N SER A 33 -7.28 3.70 -7.80
CA SER A 33 -7.66 3.18 -9.11
C SER A 33 -6.61 2.23 -9.71
N ALA A 34 -7.06 1.26 -10.50
CA ALA A 34 -6.17 0.29 -11.15
C ALA A 34 -5.23 0.94 -12.20
N PRO A 35 -5.66 1.96 -12.97
CA PRO A 35 -4.75 2.71 -13.83
C PRO A 35 -3.58 3.34 -13.07
N GLU A 36 -3.79 3.84 -11.84
CA GLU A 36 -2.71 4.39 -11.02
C GLU A 36 -1.69 3.32 -10.60
N VAL A 37 -2.13 2.08 -10.34
CA VAL A 37 -1.23 0.94 -10.06
C VAL A 37 -0.35 0.65 -11.28
N VAL A 38 -0.96 0.50 -12.45
CA VAL A 38 -0.25 0.18 -13.71
C VAL A 38 0.68 1.33 -14.12
N ALA A 39 0.26 2.57 -13.91
CA ALA A 39 1.09 3.74 -14.18
C ALA A 39 2.29 3.87 -13.23
N TYR A 40 2.13 3.46 -11.95
CA TYR A 40 3.21 3.47 -10.98
C TYR A 40 4.27 2.40 -11.30
N ASN A 41 3.83 1.18 -11.59
CA ASN A 41 4.71 0.12 -12.09
C ASN A 41 3.91 -0.92 -12.91
N PRO A 42 4.14 -1.04 -14.23
CA PRO A 42 3.39 -1.96 -15.09
C PRO A 42 3.55 -3.45 -14.74
N ALA A 43 4.59 -3.83 -13.99
CA ALA A 43 4.83 -5.21 -13.58
C ALA A 43 3.98 -5.65 -12.38
N ASP A 44 3.32 -4.70 -11.70
CA ASP A 44 2.57 -4.97 -10.48
C ASP A 44 1.17 -5.54 -10.78
N ALA A 45 0.79 -6.57 -10.03
CA ALA A 45 -0.58 -7.06 -10.06
C ALA A 45 -1.52 -6.17 -9.23
N VAL A 46 -2.76 -6.01 -9.72
CA VAL A 46 -3.79 -5.22 -9.03
C VAL A 46 -4.60 -6.12 -8.09
N LEU A 47 -4.46 -5.92 -6.78
CA LEU A 47 -5.31 -6.58 -5.78
C LEU A 47 -6.39 -5.61 -5.29
N LYS A 48 -7.66 -6.05 -5.31
CA LYS A 48 -8.76 -5.32 -4.64
C LYS A 48 -8.77 -5.65 -3.15
N ALA A 49 -8.83 -4.62 -2.31
CA ALA A 49 -8.98 -4.75 -0.87
C ALA A 49 -9.98 -3.72 -0.32
N THR A 50 -10.65 -4.07 0.78
CA THR A 50 -11.39 -3.13 1.61
C THR A 50 -10.41 -2.26 2.39
N THR A 51 -10.83 -1.05 2.76
CA THR A 51 -10.01 -0.18 3.63
C THR A 51 -9.67 -0.88 4.95
N ARG A 52 -10.60 -1.69 5.48
CA ARG A 52 -10.38 -2.48 6.69
C ARG A 52 -9.25 -3.50 6.53
N GLU A 53 -9.20 -4.22 5.41
CA GLU A 53 -8.12 -5.19 5.14
C GLU A 53 -6.76 -4.49 5.00
N VAL A 54 -6.71 -3.34 4.31
CA VAL A 54 -5.48 -2.57 4.16
C VAL A 54 -4.97 -2.06 5.51
N VAL A 55 -5.82 -1.43 6.31
CA VAL A 55 -5.45 -0.95 7.66
C VAL A 55 -5.06 -2.13 8.56
N GLY A 56 -5.76 -3.26 8.45
CA GLY A 56 -5.42 -4.49 9.17
C GLY A 56 -3.99 -4.95 8.87
N ARG A 57 -3.57 -4.92 7.60
CA ARG A 57 -2.20 -5.26 7.19
C ARG A 57 -1.18 -4.25 7.71
N VAL A 58 -1.45 -2.95 7.61
CA VAL A 58 -0.54 -1.92 8.15
C VAL A 58 -0.25 -2.18 9.63
N ARG A 59 -1.28 -2.55 10.41
CA ARG A 59 -1.16 -2.88 11.83
C ARG A 59 -0.47 -4.21 12.12
N ALA A 60 -0.65 -5.23 11.27
CA ALA A 60 -0.17 -6.58 11.53
C ALA A 60 1.25 -6.84 10.98
N ASP A 61 1.63 -6.20 9.88
CA ASP A 61 2.77 -6.59 9.05
C ASP A 61 3.99 -5.67 9.23
N GLY A 62 3.98 -4.80 10.25
CA GLY A 62 5.13 -3.96 10.64
C GLY A 62 5.33 -2.69 9.80
N TYR A 63 4.30 -2.24 9.09
CA TYR A 63 4.35 -0.98 8.34
C TYR A 63 4.20 0.24 9.28
N GLY A 64 4.95 1.31 9.00
CA GLY A 64 4.85 2.58 9.72
C GLY A 64 3.65 3.44 9.29
N GLY A 65 2.93 3.04 8.24
CA GLY A 65 1.77 3.77 7.72
C GLY A 65 1.36 3.35 6.31
N LEU A 66 0.54 4.18 5.70
CA LEU A 66 -0.03 4.03 4.36
C LEU A 66 0.33 5.24 3.49
N VAL A 67 0.75 4.99 2.25
CA VAL A 67 0.96 6.01 1.22
C VAL A 67 0.00 5.77 0.07
N ILE A 68 -0.95 6.69 -0.13
CA ILE A 68 -2.02 6.58 -1.12
C ILE A 68 -1.68 7.41 -2.35
N ASN A 69 -1.76 6.81 -3.53
CA ASN A 69 -1.50 7.43 -4.84
C ASN A 69 -0.12 8.13 -4.91
N PRO A 70 0.98 7.37 -4.76
CA PRO A 70 2.33 7.91 -4.58
C PRO A 70 2.88 8.72 -5.76
N SER A 71 2.34 8.57 -6.99
CA SER A 71 2.73 9.38 -8.15
C SER A 71 2.30 10.84 -8.08
N GLY A 72 1.52 11.23 -7.05
CA GLY A 72 1.13 12.60 -6.73
C GLY A 72 -0.34 12.94 -7.08
N PRO A 73 -0.88 14.04 -6.53
CA PRO A 73 -0.74 14.41 -5.11
C PRO A 73 -1.07 13.19 -4.23
N TYR A 74 -0.29 12.97 -3.19
CA TYR A 74 -0.41 11.78 -2.35
C TYR A 74 -0.98 12.12 -0.97
N LEU A 75 -1.55 11.10 -0.31
CA LEU A 75 -1.86 11.13 1.11
C LEU A 75 -0.92 10.17 1.84
N LEU A 76 -0.32 10.63 2.94
CA LEU A 76 0.42 9.81 3.87
C LEU A 76 -0.35 9.78 5.18
N VAL A 77 -0.59 8.57 5.70
CA VAL A 77 -1.23 8.37 7.00
C VAL A 77 -0.34 7.46 7.82
N THR A 78 0.11 7.95 8.97
CA THR A 78 0.97 7.21 9.89
C THR A 78 0.19 6.12 10.63
N LEU A 79 0.89 5.08 11.09
CA LEU A 79 0.29 4.04 11.95
C LEU A 79 -0.29 4.65 13.24
N ALA A 80 0.34 5.71 13.77
CA ALA A 80 -0.17 6.43 14.93
C ALA A 80 -1.55 7.07 14.64
N GLU A 81 -1.71 7.76 13.51
CA GLU A 81 -3.00 8.33 13.09
C GLU A 81 -4.06 7.26 12.82
N LEU A 82 -3.65 6.10 12.27
CA LEU A 82 -4.55 4.98 12.04
C LEU A 82 -5.02 4.32 13.35
N ASN A 83 -4.32 4.50 14.47
CA ASN A 83 -4.64 3.90 15.77
C ASN A 83 -5.34 4.88 16.74
N ALA A 84 -5.49 6.14 16.35
CA ALA A 84 -6.28 7.13 17.09
C ALA A 84 -7.78 6.79 17.06
#